data_AF-A0A962QUJ2-F1
#
_entry.id   AF-A0A962QUJ2-F1
#
_cell.length_a   1.000
_cell.length_b   1.000
_cell.length_c   1.000
_cell.angle_alpha   90.00
_cell.angle_beta   90.00
_cell.angle_gamma   90.00
#
_symmetry.space_group_name_H-M   'P 1'
#
loop_
_entity.id
_entity.type
_entity.pdbx_description
1 polymer ?
#
loop_
_entity_poly.entity_id
_entity_poly.type
_entity_poly.pdbx_seq_one_letter_code
_entity_poly.pdbx_strand_id
1 'polypeptide(L)'
;MVWLRGIVIILSLFLVSACKLKVIPQEGGNVTSESGTYTCEPGSPCTIDVIDIFFNETFTANAAPGYEFHAWRTQPRALCAGTANPCSLSTALFADYPALMDLLASDEVFFLNPVFVKKANALRVFKAGNRIKYRGVISSIATDGTRTNEHVTAKREFFESENKVDGRPVLLHQFTIQLNSDGSEFPEASFYYQTEDGTWVDVTDTTGNFIVDSSTNTFGVLGYPSPLAAGYEQEIPFRLVSLPNISTALATGTFHLSVSPARRIPVPLGTYRALLVTSTIALELVVGESAGARLEVVQEHWVVPHIGPVKIKFSQRSYDNRGNYTGTYESRFEAVNINF
;
A
#
# COMPACT_ATOMS: atom_id res chain seq x y z
N MET A 1 -8.86 -68.74 8.26
CA MET A 1 -8.84 -67.53 9.12
C MET A 1 -7.78 -66.51 8.64
N VAL A 2 -7.67 -66.28 7.33
CA VAL A 2 -6.67 -65.35 6.72
C VAL A 2 -7.36 -64.27 5.86
N TRP A 3 -8.62 -64.49 5.48
CA TRP A 3 -9.40 -63.58 4.62
C TRP A 3 -9.99 -62.34 5.32
N LEU A 4 -10.17 -62.36 6.65
CA LEU A 4 -10.69 -61.19 7.37
C LEU A 4 -9.64 -60.09 7.63
N ARG A 5 -8.34 -60.38 7.49
CA ARG A 5 -7.28 -59.38 7.70
C ARG A 5 -7.00 -58.52 6.47
N GLY A 6 -7.39 -58.98 5.27
CA GLY A 6 -7.25 -58.20 4.03
C GLY A 6 -8.32 -57.12 3.85
N ILE A 7 -9.51 -57.30 4.42
CA ILE A 7 -10.64 -56.36 4.27
C ILE A 7 -10.47 -55.12 5.17
N VAL A 8 -9.80 -55.24 6.32
CA VAL A 8 -9.59 -54.11 7.25
C VAL A 8 -8.57 -53.10 6.70
N ILE A 9 -7.67 -53.50 5.80
CA ILE A 9 -6.65 -52.61 5.21
C ILE A 9 -7.18 -51.90 3.94
N ILE A 10 -8.15 -52.46 3.24
CA ILE A 10 -8.77 -51.83 2.06
C ILE A 10 -9.79 -50.74 2.47
N LEU A 11 -10.31 -50.79 3.71
CA LEU A 11 -11.25 -49.79 4.22
C LEU A 11 -10.58 -48.54 4.83
N SER A 12 -9.27 -48.56 5.06
CA SER A 12 -8.53 -47.47 5.74
C SER A 12 -7.93 -46.41 4.83
N LEU A 13 -8.31 -46.39 3.55
CA LEU A 13 -7.84 -45.41 2.53
C LEU A 13 -9.00 -44.69 1.83
N PHE A 14 -10.16 -44.57 2.49
CA PHE A 14 -11.08 -43.48 2.18
C PHE A 14 -10.43 -42.17 2.62
N LEU A 15 -9.59 -41.60 1.75
CA LEU A 15 -9.27 -40.19 1.79
C LEU A 15 -10.62 -39.46 1.72
N VAL A 16 -11.08 -38.95 2.86
CA VAL A 16 -12.30 -38.14 2.92
C VAL A 16 -11.99 -36.90 2.10
N SER A 17 -12.55 -36.83 0.90
CA SER A 17 -12.39 -35.67 0.03
C SER A 17 -13.18 -34.52 0.64
N ALA A 18 -12.48 -33.46 0.98
CA ALA A 18 -13.05 -32.32 1.67
C ALA A 18 -12.30 -31.05 1.28
N CYS A 19 -13.05 -29.98 1.02
CA CYS A 19 -12.49 -28.66 0.82
C CYS A 19 -11.75 -28.24 2.09
N LYS A 20 -10.50 -27.79 1.94
CA LYS A 20 -9.63 -27.49 3.08
C LYS A 20 -9.44 -26.00 3.24
N LEU A 21 -9.68 -25.52 4.44
CA LEU A 21 -9.28 -24.19 4.86
C LEU A 21 -7.97 -24.28 5.63
N LYS A 22 -6.90 -23.77 5.04
CA LYS A 22 -5.59 -23.69 5.68
C LYS A 22 -5.36 -22.31 6.27
N VAL A 23 -5.33 -22.23 7.60
CA VAL A 23 -5.07 -21.00 8.34
C VAL A 23 -3.60 -20.96 8.71
N ILE A 24 -2.85 -19.97 8.23
CA ILE A 24 -1.39 -19.89 8.35
C ILE A 24 -0.97 -18.59 9.08
N PRO A 25 -1.16 -18.50 10.40
CA PRO A 25 -0.65 -17.39 11.18
C PRO A 25 0.88 -17.33 11.09
N GLN A 26 1.40 -16.12 10.81
CA GLN A 26 2.83 -15.83 10.85
C GLN A 26 3.24 -15.30 12.24
N GLU A 27 4.54 -15.08 12.43
CA GLU A 27 5.02 -14.37 13.63
C GLU A 27 4.26 -13.04 13.83
N GLY A 28 3.82 -12.78 15.06
CA GLY A 28 3.18 -11.52 15.43
C GLY A 28 1.72 -11.63 15.86
N GLY A 29 1.11 -12.81 15.82
CA GLY A 29 -0.25 -13.01 16.34
C GLY A 29 -0.84 -14.37 15.99
N ASN A 30 -2.01 -14.68 16.55
CA ASN A 30 -2.73 -15.91 16.29
C ASN A 30 -4.06 -15.65 15.56
N VAL A 31 -4.74 -16.69 15.12
CA VAL A 31 -6.10 -16.58 14.54
C VAL A 31 -7.04 -17.44 15.35
N THR A 32 -8.17 -16.86 15.77
CA THR A 32 -9.23 -17.57 16.49
C THR A 32 -10.53 -17.52 15.70
N SER A 33 -11.33 -18.58 15.74
CA SER A 33 -12.69 -18.56 15.24
C SER A 33 -13.67 -18.01 16.29
N GLU A 34 -14.77 -17.43 15.85
CA GLU A 34 -15.83 -16.87 16.71
C GLU A 34 -16.46 -17.94 17.60
N SER A 35 -16.58 -19.18 17.12
CA SER A 35 -17.02 -20.32 17.92
C SER A 35 -16.02 -20.74 19.02
N GLY A 36 -14.76 -20.29 18.93
CA GLY A 36 -13.66 -20.75 19.77
C GLY A 36 -13.15 -22.15 19.43
N THR A 37 -13.73 -22.83 18.44
CA THR A 37 -13.35 -24.19 18.03
C THR A 37 -11.92 -24.24 17.47
N TYR A 38 -11.51 -23.18 16.77
CA TYR A 38 -10.21 -23.12 16.13
C TYR A 38 -9.36 -21.99 16.74
N THR A 39 -8.16 -22.35 17.19
CA THR A 39 -7.10 -21.39 17.57
C THR A 39 -5.82 -21.82 16.89
N CYS A 40 -5.35 -21.00 15.97
CA CYS A 40 -4.18 -21.26 15.13
C CYS A 40 -3.05 -20.34 15.57
N GLU A 41 -1.94 -20.93 16.01
CA GLU A 41 -0.79 -20.21 16.54
C GLU A 41 0.31 -19.99 15.49
N PRO A 42 1.18 -18.98 15.65
CA PRO A 42 2.36 -18.79 14.82
C PRO A 42 3.19 -20.07 14.70
N GLY A 43 3.55 -20.46 13.48
CA GLY A 43 4.38 -21.65 13.23
C GLY A 43 3.64 -22.99 13.38
N SER A 44 2.36 -22.98 13.78
CA SER A 44 1.50 -24.16 13.81
C SER A 44 0.19 -23.90 13.03
N PRO A 45 0.25 -23.90 11.69
CA PRO A 45 -0.94 -23.69 10.85
C PRO A 45 -2.03 -24.73 11.12
N CYS A 46 -3.29 -24.30 11.11
CA CYS A 46 -4.42 -25.23 11.15
C CYS A 46 -4.82 -25.62 9.73
N THR A 47 -5.29 -26.86 9.56
CA THR A 47 -6.05 -27.30 8.40
C THR A 47 -7.43 -27.71 8.90
N ILE A 48 -8.47 -27.07 8.37
CA ILE A 48 -9.86 -27.29 8.74
C ILE A 48 -10.56 -27.91 7.54
N ASP A 49 -11.20 -29.06 7.73
CA ASP A 49 -12.00 -29.70 6.68
C ASP A 49 -13.41 -29.08 6.68
N VAL A 50 -13.81 -28.54 5.52
CA VAL A 50 -15.13 -27.93 5.28
C VAL A 50 -15.95 -28.94 4.49
N ILE A 51 -16.71 -29.76 5.22
CA ILE A 51 -17.35 -30.97 4.67
C ILE A 51 -18.84 -30.83 4.35
N ASP A 52 -19.48 -29.75 4.78
CA ASP A 52 -20.93 -29.55 4.59
C ASP A 52 -21.34 -28.08 4.43
N ILE A 53 -22.64 -27.89 4.23
CA ILE A 53 -23.29 -26.59 4.06
C ILE A 53 -23.54 -25.85 5.40
N PHE A 54 -23.19 -26.45 6.53
CA PHE A 54 -23.40 -25.88 7.86
C PHE A 54 -22.16 -25.16 8.41
N PHE A 55 -21.05 -25.16 7.67
CA PHE A 55 -19.88 -24.38 8.03
C PHE A 55 -20.20 -22.88 8.01
N ASN A 56 -20.07 -22.25 9.17
CA ASN A 56 -20.27 -20.81 9.35
C ASN A 56 -19.37 -20.32 10.48
N GLU A 57 -18.26 -19.70 10.12
CA GLU A 57 -17.24 -19.26 11.08
C GLU A 57 -16.74 -17.86 10.71
N THR A 58 -16.53 -17.03 11.72
CA THR A 58 -15.80 -15.76 11.58
C THR A 58 -14.42 -15.91 12.20
N PHE A 59 -13.37 -15.72 11.39
CA PHE A 59 -11.99 -15.78 11.85
C PHE A 59 -11.47 -14.38 12.19
N THR A 60 -10.91 -14.24 13.38
CA THR A 60 -10.30 -12.99 13.87
C THR A 60 -8.80 -13.19 14.05
N ALA A 61 -8.00 -12.28 13.50
CA ALA A 61 -6.56 -12.27 13.69
C ALA A 61 -6.19 -11.43 14.91
N ASN A 62 -5.67 -12.07 15.96
CA ASN A 62 -5.31 -11.40 17.20
C ASN A 62 -3.81 -11.12 17.23
N ALA A 63 -3.43 -9.84 17.17
CA ALA A 63 -2.05 -9.42 17.21
C ALA A 63 -1.43 -9.62 18.62
N ALA A 64 -0.21 -10.14 18.66
CA ALA A 64 0.59 -10.22 19.88
C ALA A 64 1.05 -8.82 20.34
N PRO A 65 1.45 -8.65 21.61
CA PRO A 65 2.00 -7.39 22.09
C PRO A 65 3.14 -6.85 21.22
N GLY A 66 3.06 -5.58 20.84
CA GLY A 66 4.03 -4.94 19.96
C GLY A 66 3.81 -5.19 18.46
N TYR A 67 2.77 -5.94 18.10
CA TYR A 67 2.32 -6.12 16.73
C TYR A 67 0.91 -5.54 16.52
N GLU A 68 0.52 -5.46 15.25
CA GLU A 68 -0.81 -5.09 14.78
C GLU A 68 -1.21 -6.02 13.64
N PHE A 69 -2.50 -6.33 13.52
CA PHE A 69 -3.03 -7.05 12.39
C PHE A 69 -3.27 -6.05 11.26
N HIS A 70 -2.63 -6.26 10.11
CA HIS A 70 -2.73 -5.35 8.98
C HIS A 70 -3.87 -5.72 8.04
N ALA A 71 -3.82 -6.94 7.49
CA ALA A 71 -4.80 -7.45 6.56
C ALA A 71 -4.62 -8.96 6.34
N TRP A 72 -5.60 -9.60 5.72
CA TRP A 72 -5.43 -10.92 5.13
C TRP A 72 -4.61 -10.82 3.85
N ARG A 73 -3.58 -11.66 3.71
CA ARG A 73 -2.66 -11.65 2.58
C ARG A 73 -3.38 -11.96 1.27
N THR A 74 -3.11 -11.15 0.24
CA THR A 74 -3.48 -11.45 -1.14
C THR A 74 -2.57 -12.53 -1.72
N GLN A 75 -3.15 -13.65 -2.12
CA GLN A 75 -2.47 -14.75 -2.82
C GLN A 75 -3.53 -15.58 -3.57
N PRO A 76 -3.14 -16.43 -4.54
CA PRO A 76 -4.07 -17.35 -5.17
C PRO A 76 -4.84 -18.15 -4.11
N ARG A 77 -6.17 -18.18 -4.26
CA ARG A 77 -7.09 -18.92 -3.38
C ARG A 77 -7.10 -18.43 -1.93
N ALA A 78 -6.64 -17.20 -1.70
CA ALA A 78 -6.85 -16.51 -0.44
C ALA A 78 -8.33 -16.14 -0.27
N LEU A 79 -8.84 -16.33 0.95
CA LEU A 79 -10.12 -15.80 1.37
C LEU A 79 -9.92 -14.48 2.12
N CYS A 80 -10.86 -13.54 1.97
CA CYS A 80 -10.81 -12.21 2.58
C CYS A 80 -9.57 -11.37 2.25
N ALA A 81 -8.85 -11.73 1.18
CA ALA A 81 -7.63 -11.07 0.73
C ALA A 81 -7.76 -9.53 0.66
N GLY A 82 -6.76 -8.83 1.19
CA GLY A 82 -6.67 -7.38 1.17
C GLY A 82 -7.54 -6.66 2.20
N THR A 83 -8.38 -7.38 2.96
CA THR A 83 -9.25 -6.78 3.99
C THR A 83 -8.62 -6.85 5.38
N ALA A 84 -8.91 -5.87 6.23
CA ALA A 84 -8.47 -5.79 7.62
C ALA A 84 -9.57 -6.18 8.64
N ASN A 85 -10.74 -6.60 8.14
CA ASN A 85 -11.87 -7.00 8.96
C ASN A 85 -11.75 -8.49 9.36
N PRO A 86 -12.46 -8.93 10.41
CA PRO A 86 -12.69 -10.36 10.64
C PRO A 86 -13.22 -11.04 9.37
N CYS A 87 -12.74 -12.24 9.09
CA CYS A 87 -13.10 -12.98 7.88
C CYS A 87 -14.25 -13.94 8.16
N SER A 88 -15.48 -13.57 7.78
CA SER A 88 -16.65 -14.43 7.87
C SER A 88 -16.73 -15.35 6.65
N LEU A 89 -16.78 -16.66 6.90
CA LEU A 89 -16.87 -17.71 5.89
C LEU A 89 -18.11 -18.55 6.14
N SER A 90 -18.96 -18.71 5.13
CA SER A 90 -20.19 -19.50 5.23
C SER A 90 -20.42 -20.34 3.98
N THR A 91 -20.88 -21.57 4.17
CA THR A 91 -21.30 -22.49 3.10
C THR A 91 -22.82 -22.64 3.02
N ALA A 92 -23.58 -21.87 3.80
CA ALA A 92 -25.05 -22.00 3.92
C ALA A 92 -25.80 -21.92 2.59
N LEU A 93 -25.27 -21.16 1.62
CA LEU A 93 -25.89 -20.98 0.31
C LEU A 93 -25.48 -22.05 -0.71
N PHE A 94 -24.59 -22.98 -0.38
CA PHE A 94 -24.01 -23.90 -1.38
C PHE A 94 -25.01 -24.94 -1.89
N ALA A 95 -26.04 -25.28 -1.09
CA ALA A 95 -27.03 -26.30 -1.43
C ALA A 95 -27.75 -26.05 -2.76
N ASP A 96 -27.93 -24.79 -3.13
CA ASP A 96 -28.62 -24.38 -4.36
C ASP A 96 -27.70 -24.33 -5.59
N TYR A 97 -26.40 -24.59 -5.44
CA TYR A 97 -25.40 -24.45 -6.49
C TYR A 97 -24.52 -25.71 -6.63
N PRO A 98 -24.81 -26.61 -7.61
CA PRO A 98 -24.07 -27.86 -7.79
C PRO A 98 -22.55 -27.70 -7.89
N ALA A 99 -22.06 -26.67 -8.57
CA ALA A 99 -20.61 -26.41 -8.68
C ALA A 99 -19.94 -26.08 -7.34
N LEU A 100 -20.67 -25.46 -6.39
CA LEU A 100 -20.16 -25.20 -5.04
C LEU A 100 -20.23 -26.45 -4.15
N MET A 101 -21.21 -27.33 -4.38
CA MET A 101 -21.25 -28.65 -3.76
C MET A 101 -20.11 -29.55 -4.25
N ASP A 102 -19.78 -29.51 -5.54
CA ASP A 102 -18.60 -30.20 -6.10
C ASP A 102 -17.31 -29.66 -5.48
N LEU A 103 -17.23 -28.34 -5.23
CA LEU A 103 -16.10 -27.73 -4.55
C LEU A 103 -15.97 -28.24 -3.10
N LEU A 104 -17.07 -28.37 -2.34
CA LEU A 104 -17.04 -28.94 -0.99
C LEU A 104 -16.55 -30.40 -0.98
N ALA A 105 -16.95 -31.17 -1.99
CA ALA A 105 -16.56 -32.56 -2.14
C ALA A 105 -15.13 -32.76 -2.70
N SER A 106 -14.47 -31.69 -3.15
CA SER A 106 -13.11 -31.73 -3.72
C SER A 106 -12.02 -31.61 -2.65
N ASP A 107 -10.75 -31.87 -3.01
CA ASP A 107 -9.58 -31.70 -2.11
C ASP A 107 -8.95 -30.30 -2.19
N GLU A 108 -9.75 -29.33 -2.62
CA GLU A 108 -9.30 -27.98 -2.92
C GLU A 108 -8.90 -27.21 -1.65
N VAL A 109 -7.76 -26.50 -1.68
CA VAL A 109 -7.22 -25.78 -0.51
C VAL A 109 -7.34 -24.28 -0.68
N PHE A 110 -8.00 -23.64 0.29
CA PHE A 110 -8.10 -22.19 0.43
C PHE A 110 -7.30 -21.70 1.63
N PHE A 111 -6.89 -20.42 1.58
CA PHE A 111 -5.94 -19.88 2.55
C PHE A 111 -6.52 -18.70 3.34
N LEU A 112 -6.29 -18.73 4.65
CA LEU A 112 -6.36 -17.55 5.53
C LEU A 112 -4.99 -17.27 6.10
N ASN A 113 -4.36 -16.20 5.63
CA ASN A 113 -2.98 -15.87 5.98
C ASN A 113 -2.94 -14.44 6.53
N PRO A 114 -3.02 -14.24 7.86
CA PRO A 114 -2.98 -12.91 8.43
C PRO A 114 -1.58 -12.30 8.29
N VAL A 115 -1.52 -11.02 8.00
CA VAL A 115 -0.29 -10.24 8.00
C VAL A 115 -0.22 -9.47 9.30
N PHE A 116 0.66 -9.91 10.21
CA PHE A 116 1.01 -9.16 11.41
C PHE A 116 2.26 -8.33 11.17
N VAL A 117 2.27 -7.14 11.75
CA VAL A 117 3.36 -6.17 11.60
C VAL A 117 3.77 -5.67 12.96
N LYS A 118 5.07 -5.39 13.14
CA LYS A 118 5.51 -4.72 14.37
C LYS A 118 4.94 -3.31 14.39
N LYS A 119 4.42 -2.85 15.52
CA LYS A 119 4.03 -1.44 15.73
C LYS A 119 5.19 -0.47 15.52
N ALA A 120 6.44 -0.93 15.71
CA ALA A 120 7.63 -0.16 15.33
C ALA A 120 7.75 0.11 13.81
N ASN A 121 6.97 -0.60 12.98
CA ASN A 121 6.83 -0.37 11.54
C ASN A 121 5.61 0.49 11.18
N ALA A 122 4.78 0.86 12.16
CA ALA A 122 3.74 1.86 11.94
C ALA A 122 4.42 3.19 11.62
N LEU A 123 3.90 3.84 10.60
CA LEU A 123 4.33 5.18 10.26
C LEU A 123 3.97 6.12 11.40
N ARG A 124 4.94 6.94 11.81
CA ARG A 124 4.69 8.04 12.74
C ARG A 124 3.56 8.91 12.20
N VAL A 125 2.65 9.30 13.09
CA VAL A 125 1.67 10.35 12.81
C VAL A 125 2.34 11.72 12.83
N PHE A 126 2.29 12.44 11.72
CA PHE A 126 2.82 13.79 11.59
C PHE A 126 1.81 14.80 12.10
N LYS A 127 2.33 15.85 12.75
CA LYS A 127 1.53 16.92 13.34
C LYS A 127 1.92 18.25 12.73
N ALA A 128 1.02 19.22 12.80
CA ALA A 128 1.34 20.58 12.45
C ALA A 128 2.60 21.07 13.22
N GLY A 129 3.47 21.78 12.52
CA GLY A 129 4.77 22.23 13.03
C GLY A 129 5.91 21.20 12.90
N ASN A 130 5.62 19.94 12.56
CA ASN A 130 6.68 18.98 12.24
C ASN A 130 7.43 19.43 10.97
N ARG A 131 8.76 19.27 10.99
CA ARG A 131 9.64 19.73 9.91
C ARG A 131 10.80 18.76 9.67
N ILE A 132 11.07 18.45 8.41
CA ILE A 132 12.28 17.73 7.98
C ILE A 132 13.04 18.60 6.99
N LYS A 133 14.35 18.81 7.22
CA LYS A 133 15.23 19.51 6.30
C LYS A 133 16.07 18.52 5.50
N TYR A 134 16.31 18.86 4.24
CA TYR A 134 17.06 18.06 3.29
C TYR A 134 18.14 18.91 2.59
N ARG A 135 19.17 18.22 2.11
CA ARG A 135 20.07 18.71 1.06
C ARG A 135 19.94 17.83 -0.16
N GLY A 136 20.11 18.41 -1.34
CA GLY A 136 19.87 17.67 -2.56
C GLY A 136 20.46 18.28 -3.82
N VAL A 137 20.11 17.63 -4.91
CA VAL A 137 20.39 18.07 -6.28
C VAL A 137 19.11 17.87 -7.10
N ILE A 138 18.75 18.87 -7.88
CA ILE A 138 17.76 18.75 -8.95
C ILE A 138 18.48 18.74 -10.29
N SER A 139 17.91 18.05 -11.27
CA SER A 139 18.46 17.93 -12.60
C SER A 139 17.37 18.03 -13.65
N SER A 140 17.65 18.75 -14.74
CA SER A 140 16.85 18.69 -15.97
C SER A 140 17.68 18.05 -17.08
N ILE A 141 17.05 17.21 -17.90
CA ILE A 141 17.65 16.56 -19.06
C ILE A 141 16.79 16.91 -20.27
N ALA A 142 17.35 17.69 -21.19
CA ALA A 142 16.68 18.11 -22.42
C ALA A 142 16.59 16.96 -23.44
N THR A 143 15.91 17.23 -24.56
CA THR A 143 15.69 16.25 -25.64
C THR A 143 16.96 15.86 -26.38
N ASP A 144 17.97 16.73 -26.39
CA ASP A 144 19.31 16.48 -26.93
C ASP A 144 20.23 15.73 -25.95
N GLY A 145 19.75 15.41 -24.75
CA GLY A 145 20.51 14.77 -23.68
C GLY A 145 21.33 15.72 -22.81
N THR A 146 21.29 17.03 -23.07
CA THR A 146 21.97 18.03 -22.23
C THR A 146 21.41 18.00 -20.82
N ARG A 147 22.30 17.85 -19.81
CA ARG A 147 21.94 17.78 -18.40
C ARG A 147 22.38 19.03 -17.65
N THR A 148 21.43 19.68 -16.98
CA THR A 148 21.71 20.76 -16.02
C THR A 148 21.47 20.25 -14.62
N ASN A 149 22.36 20.58 -13.69
CA ASN A 149 22.22 20.21 -12.27
C ASN A 149 22.26 21.47 -11.42
N GLU A 150 21.46 21.50 -10.37
CA GLU A 150 21.47 22.58 -9.39
C GLU A 150 21.45 22.00 -7.97
N HIS A 151 22.33 22.51 -7.11
CA HIS A 151 22.35 22.14 -5.70
C HIS A 151 21.27 22.90 -4.95
N VAL A 152 20.56 22.20 -4.08
CA VAL A 152 19.41 22.76 -3.37
C VAL A 152 19.40 22.38 -1.90
N THR A 153 18.72 23.20 -1.11
CA THR A 153 18.16 22.76 0.17
C THR A 153 16.67 22.56 0.00
N ALA A 154 16.07 21.69 0.82
CA ALA A 154 14.63 21.56 0.85
C ALA A 154 14.11 21.40 2.27
N LYS A 155 12.87 21.80 2.50
CA LYS A 155 12.17 21.61 3.77
C LYS A 155 10.80 21.00 3.51
N ARG A 156 10.47 19.98 4.28
CA ARG A 156 9.14 19.40 4.38
C ARG A 156 8.50 19.91 5.65
N GLU A 157 7.32 20.51 5.53
CA GLU A 157 6.59 21.12 6.63
C GLU A 157 5.13 20.66 6.61
N PHE A 158 4.55 20.59 7.80
CA PHE A 158 3.17 20.16 7.99
C PHE A 158 2.39 21.26 8.72
N PHE A 159 1.21 21.58 8.21
CA PHE A 159 0.34 22.62 8.75
C PHE A 159 -1.06 22.07 8.95
N GLU A 160 -1.79 22.62 9.92
CA GLU A 160 -3.22 22.38 10.02
C GLU A 160 -3.92 22.96 8.79
N SER A 161 -4.96 22.26 8.33
CA SER A 161 -5.87 22.76 7.31
C SER A 161 -7.28 22.74 7.85
N GLU A 162 -8.10 23.69 7.40
CA GLU A 162 -9.54 23.69 7.66
C GLU A 162 -10.27 22.63 6.82
N ASN A 163 -9.60 22.09 5.79
CA ASN A 163 -10.16 21.07 4.91
C ASN A 163 -10.41 19.76 5.65
N LYS A 164 -11.52 19.11 5.30
CA LYS A 164 -11.85 17.77 5.75
C LYS A 164 -12.19 16.88 4.56
N VAL A 165 -11.76 15.62 4.62
CA VAL A 165 -12.19 14.56 3.69
C VAL A 165 -12.88 13.50 4.54
N ASP A 166 -14.14 13.22 4.24
CA ASP A 166 -14.99 12.28 4.99
C ASP A 166 -15.00 12.55 6.51
N GLY A 167 -15.05 13.84 6.87
CA GLY A 167 -15.04 14.30 8.26
C GLY A 167 -13.67 14.25 8.95
N ARG A 168 -12.63 13.71 8.31
CA ARG A 168 -11.27 13.63 8.84
C ARG A 168 -10.50 14.92 8.56
N PRO A 169 -9.73 15.46 9.52
CA PRO A 169 -8.88 16.62 9.30
C PRO A 169 -7.79 16.27 8.28
N VAL A 170 -7.59 17.18 7.34
CA VAL A 170 -6.52 17.10 6.35
C VAL A 170 -5.36 17.97 6.86
N LEU A 171 -4.13 17.53 6.63
CA LEU A 171 -2.93 18.32 6.85
C LEU A 171 -2.46 18.88 5.51
N LEU A 172 -2.02 20.13 5.54
CA LEU A 172 -1.27 20.71 4.43
C LEU A 172 0.19 20.25 4.56
N HIS A 173 0.64 19.49 3.58
CA HIS A 173 2.04 19.12 3.41
C HIS A 173 2.68 20.08 2.41
N GLN A 174 3.72 20.78 2.83
CA GLN A 174 4.50 21.66 1.95
C GLN A 174 5.93 21.17 1.84
N PHE A 175 6.38 20.95 0.60
CA PHE A 175 7.77 20.67 0.26
C PHE A 175 8.35 21.89 -0.46
N THR A 176 9.17 22.68 0.21
CA THR A 176 9.80 23.86 -0.38
C THR A 176 11.24 23.57 -0.76
N ILE A 177 11.57 23.74 -2.03
CA ILE A 177 12.93 23.65 -2.57
C ILE A 177 13.51 25.05 -2.65
N GLN A 178 14.72 25.25 -2.16
CA GLN A 178 15.46 26.50 -2.27
C GLN A 178 16.75 26.28 -3.07
N LEU A 179 16.96 27.07 -4.13
CA LEU A 179 18.18 26.98 -4.92
C LEU A 179 19.36 27.60 -4.17
N ASN A 180 20.51 26.95 -4.24
CA ASN A 180 21.71 27.47 -3.59
C ASN A 180 22.35 28.61 -4.37
N SER A 181 22.10 28.70 -5.68
CA SER A 181 22.65 29.75 -6.55
C SER A 181 22.12 31.15 -6.23
N ASP A 182 20.81 31.30 -6.05
CA ASP A 182 20.16 32.61 -5.89
C ASP A 182 19.20 32.70 -4.69
N GLY A 183 18.97 31.61 -3.96
CA GLY A 183 18.07 31.56 -2.82
C GLY A 183 16.58 31.53 -3.18
N SER A 184 16.23 31.44 -4.46
CA SER A 184 14.84 31.33 -4.91
C SER A 184 14.15 30.10 -4.31
N GLU A 185 12.88 30.25 -3.93
CA GLU A 185 12.07 29.20 -3.30
C GLU A 185 10.94 28.73 -4.23
N PHE A 186 10.77 27.42 -4.31
CA PHE A 186 9.73 26.73 -5.06
C PHE A 186 8.91 25.87 -4.09
N PRO A 187 7.79 26.40 -3.59
CA PRO A 187 6.90 25.64 -2.72
C PRO A 187 6.02 24.69 -3.55
N GLU A 188 6.06 23.40 -3.23
CA GLU A 188 5.10 22.41 -3.67
C GLU A 188 4.18 22.06 -2.50
N ALA A 189 2.87 22.18 -2.70
CA ALA A 189 1.89 21.93 -1.65
C ALA A 189 0.97 20.80 -2.07
N SER A 190 0.76 19.85 -1.17
CA SER A 190 -0.27 18.82 -1.31
C SER A 190 -1.07 18.70 -0.03
N PHE A 191 -2.35 18.37 -0.17
CA PHE A 191 -3.20 17.99 0.93
C PHE A 191 -3.12 16.48 1.12
N TYR A 192 -3.00 16.04 2.37
CA TYR A 192 -3.04 14.62 2.72
C TYR A 192 -3.75 14.46 4.06
N TYR A 193 -4.32 13.28 4.31
CA TYR A 193 -4.72 12.93 5.67
C TYR A 193 -3.96 11.68 6.09
N GLN A 194 -3.80 11.56 7.41
CA GLN A 194 -3.21 10.39 8.01
C GLN A 194 -4.25 9.70 8.88
N THR A 195 -4.44 8.41 8.66
CA THR A 195 -5.29 7.57 9.53
C THR A 195 -4.62 7.37 10.89
N GLU A 196 -5.38 6.87 11.87
CA GLU A 196 -4.88 6.64 13.23
C GLU A 196 -3.72 5.63 13.28
N ASP A 197 -3.72 4.65 12.37
CA ASP A 197 -2.64 3.66 12.22
C ASP A 197 -1.38 4.25 11.56
N GLY A 198 -1.43 5.48 11.05
CA GLY A 198 -0.34 6.17 10.41
C GLY A 198 -0.32 6.07 8.88
N THR A 199 -1.31 5.46 8.23
CA THR A 199 -1.39 5.38 6.76
C THR A 199 -1.53 6.78 6.16
N TRP A 200 -0.71 7.09 5.16
CA TRP A 200 -0.75 8.38 4.45
C TRP A 200 -1.55 8.27 3.17
N VAL A 201 -2.51 9.16 2.99
CA VAL A 201 -3.32 9.26 1.77
C VAL A 201 -3.15 10.65 1.17
N ASP A 202 -2.59 10.71 -0.03
CA ASP A 202 -2.41 11.95 -0.79
C ASP A 202 -3.74 12.32 -1.47
N VAL A 203 -4.28 13.50 -1.16
CA VAL A 203 -5.60 13.97 -1.64
C VAL A 203 -5.46 14.83 -2.89
N THR A 204 -4.40 15.63 -2.99
CA THR A 204 -4.16 16.51 -4.14
C THR A 204 -2.79 16.31 -4.74
N ASP A 205 -2.67 16.62 -6.03
CA ASP A 205 -1.38 16.84 -6.67
C ASP A 205 -0.75 18.17 -6.22
N THR A 206 0.47 18.45 -6.71
CA THR A 206 1.22 19.66 -6.38
C THR A 206 0.66 20.94 -7.00
N THR A 207 -0.31 20.81 -7.91
CA THR A 207 -1.03 21.93 -8.54
C THR A 207 -2.40 22.17 -7.92
N GLY A 208 -2.78 21.37 -6.91
CA GLY A 208 -4.05 21.48 -6.21
C GLY A 208 -5.22 20.74 -6.86
N ASN A 209 -4.98 19.92 -7.91
CA ASN A 209 -6.02 19.04 -8.44
C ASN A 209 -6.26 17.89 -7.47
N PHE A 210 -7.52 17.47 -7.36
CA PHE A 210 -7.91 16.37 -6.49
C PHE A 210 -7.67 15.04 -7.18
N ILE A 211 -7.09 14.11 -6.44
CA ILE A 211 -6.90 12.74 -6.87
C ILE A 211 -8.16 11.96 -6.47
N VAL A 212 -8.71 11.19 -7.39
CA VAL A 212 -9.85 10.31 -7.13
C VAL A 212 -9.48 8.91 -7.58
N ASP A 213 -9.59 7.94 -6.68
CA ASP A 213 -9.48 6.52 -7.01
C ASP A 213 -10.65 6.15 -7.94
N SER A 214 -10.33 5.70 -9.14
CA SER A 214 -11.33 5.40 -10.17
C SER A 214 -12.12 4.13 -9.88
N SER A 215 -11.59 3.24 -9.02
CA SER A 215 -12.25 1.97 -8.66
C SER A 215 -13.30 2.15 -7.57
N THR A 216 -13.03 3.01 -6.59
CA THR A 216 -13.88 3.23 -5.42
C THR A 216 -14.62 4.57 -5.46
N ASN A 217 -14.22 5.47 -6.37
CA ASN A 217 -14.68 6.85 -6.46
C ASN A 217 -14.47 7.66 -5.16
N THR A 218 -13.46 7.30 -4.37
CA THR A 218 -13.07 8.03 -3.15
C THR A 218 -11.92 8.99 -3.42
N PHE A 219 -11.84 10.05 -2.61
CA PHE A 219 -10.74 11.01 -2.71
C PHE A 219 -9.42 10.45 -2.15
N GLY A 220 -8.37 10.72 -2.91
CA GLY A 220 -7.00 10.42 -2.60
C GLY A 220 -6.51 9.06 -3.07
N VAL A 221 -5.18 8.90 -3.05
CA VAL A 221 -4.49 7.64 -3.29
C VAL A 221 -3.54 7.35 -2.14
N LEU A 222 -3.28 6.07 -1.89
CA LEU A 222 -2.36 5.65 -0.85
C LEU A 222 -0.94 6.14 -1.15
N GLY A 223 -0.41 7.06 -0.34
CA GLY A 223 0.97 7.52 -0.44
C GLY A 223 1.93 6.57 0.27
N TYR A 224 1.61 6.21 1.53
CA TYR A 224 2.38 5.23 2.29
C TYR A 224 1.47 4.32 3.11
N PRO A 225 1.55 2.98 2.96
CA PRO A 225 0.82 2.07 3.83
C PRO A 225 1.38 2.15 5.24
N SER A 226 0.49 2.11 6.23
CA SER A 226 0.87 1.78 7.59
C SER A 226 0.17 0.49 8.00
N PRO A 227 0.90 -0.49 8.52
CA PRO A 227 2.37 -0.62 8.55
C PRO A 227 3.09 -0.52 7.21
N LEU A 228 4.33 -0.04 7.26
CA LEU A 228 5.26 -0.27 6.16
C LEU A 228 5.80 -1.70 6.22
N ALA A 229 5.20 -2.60 5.43
CA ALA A 229 5.59 -4.00 5.34
C ALA A 229 6.30 -4.31 4.02
N ALA A 230 7.44 -5.01 4.09
CA ALA A 230 8.12 -5.46 2.88
C ALA A 230 7.27 -6.48 2.10
N GLY A 231 7.28 -6.38 0.77
CA GLY A 231 6.43 -7.17 -0.12
C GLY A 231 5.02 -6.61 -0.28
N TYR A 232 4.71 -5.45 0.32
CA TYR A 232 3.48 -4.72 -0.01
C TYR A 232 3.54 -4.27 -1.47
N GLU A 233 2.44 -4.47 -2.19
CA GLU A 233 2.26 -4.08 -3.58
C GLU A 233 0.80 -3.69 -3.80
N GLN A 234 0.57 -2.57 -4.48
CA GLN A 234 -0.76 -2.10 -4.84
C GLN A 234 -0.71 -1.39 -6.18
N GLU A 235 -1.76 -1.56 -6.98
CA GLU A 235 -2.00 -0.80 -8.20
C GLU A 235 -3.38 -0.15 -8.12
N ILE A 236 -3.45 1.16 -8.38
CA ILE A 236 -4.66 1.97 -8.26
C ILE A 236 -4.83 2.78 -9.55
N PRO A 237 -5.90 2.56 -10.33
CA PRO A 237 -6.27 3.51 -11.37
C PRO A 237 -6.86 4.77 -10.72
N PHE A 238 -6.43 5.94 -11.17
CA PHE A 238 -6.91 7.22 -10.63
C PHE A 238 -7.24 8.22 -11.74
N ARG A 239 -7.96 9.27 -11.34
CA ARG A 239 -8.24 10.44 -12.17
C ARG A 239 -7.92 11.71 -11.40
N LEU A 240 -7.34 12.69 -12.09
CA LEU A 240 -7.19 14.04 -11.56
C LEU A 240 -8.42 14.84 -11.96
N VAL A 241 -9.00 15.56 -11.00
CA VAL A 241 -10.17 16.42 -11.21
C VAL A 241 -9.93 17.79 -10.58
N SER A 242 -10.60 18.81 -11.12
CA SER A 242 -10.60 20.15 -10.51
C SER A 242 -11.95 20.41 -9.85
N LEU A 243 -11.94 20.98 -8.64
CA LEU A 243 -13.17 21.36 -7.98
C LEU A 243 -13.75 22.66 -8.55
N PRO A 244 -15.09 22.81 -8.59
CA PRO A 244 -16.10 21.86 -8.08
C PRO A 244 -16.47 20.72 -9.05
N ASN A 245 -15.94 20.70 -10.27
CA ASN A 245 -16.34 19.73 -11.30
C ASN A 245 -15.54 18.42 -11.24
N ILE A 246 -16.02 17.49 -10.41
CA ILE A 246 -15.45 16.14 -10.33
C ILE A 246 -15.89 15.22 -11.47
N SER A 247 -16.79 15.65 -12.37
CA SER A 247 -17.29 14.78 -13.44
C SER A 247 -16.35 14.72 -14.65
N THR A 248 -15.53 15.75 -14.83
CA THR A 248 -14.57 15.84 -15.94
C THR A 248 -13.16 15.61 -15.41
N ALA A 249 -12.55 14.49 -15.79
CA ALA A 249 -11.14 14.26 -15.51
C ALA A 249 -10.28 15.25 -16.29
N LEU A 250 -9.27 15.84 -15.64
CA LEU A 250 -8.19 16.58 -16.30
C LEU A 250 -7.13 15.62 -16.83
N ALA A 251 -6.92 14.53 -16.09
CA ALA A 251 -6.00 13.47 -16.42
C ALA A 251 -6.49 12.13 -15.87
N THR A 252 -6.02 11.05 -16.46
CA THR A 252 -6.20 9.69 -15.97
C THR A 252 -4.85 9.01 -15.85
N GLY A 253 -4.72 8.07 -14.92
CA GLY A 253 -3.47 7.36 -14.77
C GLY A 253 -3.56 6.11 -13.92
N THR A 254 -2.42 5.44 -13.81
CA THR A 254 -2.21 4.31 -12.90
C THR A 254 -1.12 4.67 -11.91
N PHE A 255 -1.40 4.44 -10.64
CA PHE A 255 -0.47 4.57 -9.53
C PHE A 255 -0.11 3.17 -9.04
N HIS A 256 1.17 2.83 -9.10
CA HIS A 256 1.70 1.57 -8.59
C HIS A 256 2.59 1.86 -7.39
N LEU A 257 2.36 1.18 -6.26
CA LEU A 257 3.10 1.33 -5.02
C LEU A 257 3.69 -0.01 -4.61
N SER A 258 4.98 -0.02 -4.25
CA SER A 258 5.63 -1.20 -3.70
C SER A 258 6.52 -0.86 -2.52
N VAL A 259 6.67 -1.80 -1.59
CA VAL A 259 7.55 -1.67 -0.43
C VAL A 259 8.58 -2.79 -0.43
N SER A 260 9.85 -2.42 -0.59
CA SER A 260 10.97 -3.35 -0.56
C SER A 260 11.55 -3.56 0.85
N PRO A 261 12.24 -4.69 1.10
CA PRO A 261 12.88 -4.98 2.38
C PRO A 261 13.78 -3.86 2.91
N ALA A 262 13.80 -3.72 4.23
CA ALA A 262 14.55 -2.67 4.89
C ALA A 262 16.07 -2.86 4.73
N ARG A 263 16.76 -1.83 4.25
CA ARG A 263 18.22 -1.81 4.04
C ARG A 263 18.90 -0.70 4.85
N ARG A 264 20.18 -0.87 5.15
CA ARG A 264 20.98 0.18 5.78
C ARG A 264 21.28 1.28 4.77
N ILE A 265 20.94 2.52 5.10
CA ILE A 265 21.13 3.69 4.26
C ILE A 265 21.83 4.78 5.08
N PRO A 266 23.02 5.22 4.66
CA PRO A 266 23.63 6.42 5.20
C PRO A 266 22.98 7.67 4.59
N VAL A 267 22.67 8.64 5.43
CA VAL A 267 22.29 10.02 5.06
C VAL A 267 23.01 10.98 6.02
N PRO A 268 23.08 12.30 5.73
CA PRO A 268 23.75 13.25 6.61
C PRO A 268 23.19 13.29 8.04
N LEU A 269 21.90 13.00 8.21
CA LEU A 269 21.25 12.89 9.53
C LEU A 269 21.75 11.68 10.35
N GLY A 270 22.22 10.61 9.70
CA GLY A 270 22.63 9.36 10.36
C GLY A 270 22.53 8.15 9.45
N THR A 271 22.80 6.96 10.00
CA THR A 271 22.63 5.69 9.28
C THR A 271 21.42 4.94 9.83
N TYR A 272 20.47 4.60 8.96
CA TYR A 272 19.20 4.00 9.35
C TYR A 272 18.94 2.70 8.62
N ARG A 273 18.11 1.83 9.21
CA ARG A 273 17.48 0.71 8.51
C ARG A 273 16.13 1.21 7.98
N ALA A 274 16.05 1.50 6.69
CA ALA A 274 14.90 2.13 6.06
C ALA A 274 14.26 1.18 5.03
N LEU A 275 12.92 1.16 4.99
CA LEU A 275 12.15 0.50 3.94
C LEU A 275 12.19 1.39 2.69
N LEU A 276 12.32 0.79 1.51
CA LEU A 276 12.19 1.53 0.25
C LEU A 276 10.74 1.43 -0.20
N VAL A 277 10.06 2.56 -0.24
CA VAL A 277 8.74 2.73 -0.84
C VAL A 277 8.95 3.29 -2.23
N THR A 278 8.53 2.56 -3.26
CA THR A 278 8.62 2.99 -4.65
C THR A 278 7.22 3.22 -5.18
N SER A 279 6.96 4.43 -5.68
CA SER A 279 5.74 4.74 -6.43
C SER A 279 6.07 4.99 -7.89
N THR A 280 5.26 4.43 -8.80
CA THR A 280 5.32 4.69 -10.23
C THR A 280 3.97 5.25 -10.66
N ILE A 281 3.98 6.36 -11.39
CA ILE A 281 2.78 7.03 -11.87
C ILE A 281 2.89 7.15 -13.38
N ALA A 282 1.93 6.58 -14.10
CA ALA A 282 1.76 6.82 -15.52
C ALA A 282 0.47 7.62 -15.70
N LEU A 283 0.58 8.84 -16.21
CA LEU A 283 -0.52 9.78 -16.34
C LEU A 283 -0.64 10.29 -17.77
N GLU A 284 -1.88 10.47 -18.23
CA GLU A 284 -2.23 11.06 -19.52
C GLU A 284 -3.23 12.20 -19.30
N LEU A 285 -2.94 13.37 -19.89
CA LEU A 285 -3.87 14.50 -19.89
C LEU A 285 -5.00 14.23 -20.88
N VAL A 286 -6.24 14.50 -20.48
CA VAL A 286 -7.44 14.18 -21.29
C VAL A 286 -8.24 15.41 -21.73
N VAL A 287 -7.77 16.61 -21.38
CA VAL A 287 -8.44 17.89 -21.71
C VAL A 287 -7.49 18.92 -22.30
N GLY A 288 -8.06 19.87 -23.04
CA GLY A 288 -7.35 21.01 -23.61
C GLY A 288 -6.40 20.66 -24.74
N GLU A 289 -5.54 21.61 -25.12
CA GLU A 289 -4.56 21.44 -26.20
C GLU A 289 -3.48 20.39 -25.89
N SER A 290 -3.30 20.10 -24.59
CA SER A 290 -2.37 19.09 -24.09
C SER A 290 -2.98 17.68 -24.01
N ALA A 291 -4.23 17.47 -24.45
CA ALA A 291 -4.84 16.14 -24.46
C ALA A 291 -3.97 15.14 -25.23
N GLY A 292 -3.67 14.00 -24.61
CA GLY A 292 -2.75 12.97 -25.11
C GLY A 292 -1.30 13.13 -24.66
N ALA A 293 -0.93 14.25 -24.00
CA ALA A 293 0.38 14.39 -23.38
C ALA A 293 0.51 13.45 -22.18
N ARG A 294 1.71 12.89 -21.98
CA ARG A 294 1.96 11.84 -20.98
C ARG A 294 3.07 12.22 -20.01
N LEU A 295 2.91 11.77 -18.77
CA LEU A 295 3.90 11.90 -17.71
C LEU A 295 4.16 10.52 -17.12
N GLU A 296 5.44 10.15 -17.02
CA GLU A 296 5.88 8.95 -16.30
C GLU A 296 6.73 9.38 -15.12
N VAL A 297 6.27 9.11 -13.91
CA VAL A 297 6.94 9.49 -12.66
C VAL A 297 7.36 8.23 -11.92
N VAL A 298 8.58 8.23 -11.39
CA VAL A 298 9.07 7.25 -10.43
C VAL A 298 9.57 7.99 -9.20
N GLN A 299 9.04 7.65 -8.04
CA GLN A 299 9.50 8.17 -6.76
C GLN A 299 10.04 7.02 -5.91
N GLU A 300 11.21 7.24 -5.31
CA GLU A 300 11.85 6.31 -4.39
C GLU A 300 12.01 7.00 -3.03
N HIS A 301 11.29 6.53 -2.01
CA HIS A 301 11.37 7.04 -0.65
C HIS A 301 11.97 6.00 0.28
N TRP A 302 13.07 6.33 0.95
CA TRP A 302 13.60 5.49 2.02
C TRP A 302 13.00 5.97 3.33
N VAL A 303 12.07 5.18 3.85
CA VAL A 303 11.24 5.55 4.98
C VAL A 303 11.68 4.78 6.22
N VAL A 304 11.93 5.53 7.29
CA VAL A 304 12.12 4.98 8.63
C VAL A 304 10.82 5.21 9.39
N PRO A 305 10.07 4.16 9.80
CA PRO A 305 8.68 4.31 10.25
C PRO A 305 8.45 5.40 11.30
N HIS A 306 9.31 5.50 12.32
CA HIS A 306 9.21 6.49 13.40
C HIS A 306 9.79 7.88 13.06
N ILE A 307 10.34 8.08 11.85
CA ILE A 307 10.95 9.33 11.39
C ILE A 307 10.26 9.89 10.13
N GLY A 308 9.93 9.03 9.16
CA GLY A 308 9.49 9.42 7.81
C GLY A 308 10.56 9.20 6.73
N PRO A 309 10.39 9.83 5.55
CA PRO A 309 11.33 9.70 4.44
C PRO A 309 12.65 10.42 4.73
N VAL A 310 13.72 9.65 4.93
CA VAL A 310 15.07 10.16 5.19
C VAL A 310 15.90 10.35 3.92
N LYS A 311 15.50 9.72 2.82
CA LYS A 311 16.05 9.92 1.48
C LYS A 311 14.94 9.82 0.46
N ILE A 312 14.99 10.69 -0.54
CA ILE A 312 13.98 10.81 -1.59
C ILE A 312 14.72 10.86 -2.92
N LYS A 313 14.24 10.12 -3.91
CA LYS A 313 14.54 10.38 -5.31
C LYS A 313 13.24 10.50 -6.09
N PHE A 314 13.27 11.35 -7.10
CA PHE A 314 12.18 11.56 -8.03
C PHE A 314 12.76 11.56 -9.44
N SER A 315 12.05 10.96 -10.37
CA SER A 315 12.33 11.03 -11.80
C SER A 315 11.00 11.17 -12.52
N GLN A 316 10.88 12.18 -13.38
CA GLN A 316 9.72 12.41 -14.23
C GLN A 316 10.16 12.52 -15.66
N ARG A 317 9.57 11.73 -16.54
CA ARG A 317 9.67 11.86 -18.00
C ARG A 317 8.39 12.46 -18.54
N SER A 318 8.54 13.39 -19.47
CA SER A 318 7.41 14.07 -20.10
C SER A 318 7.37 13.80 -21.60
N TYR A 319 6.16 13.67 -22.12
CA TYR A 319 5.87 13.46 -23.54
C TYR A 319 4.77 14.41 -23.99
N ASP A 320 4.89 14.97 -25.20
CA ASP A 320 3.86 15.82 -25.80
C ASP A 320 2.64 15.00 -26.26
N ASN A 321 1.62 15.68 -26.78
CA ASN A 321 0.39 15.04 -27.28
C ASN A 321 0.58 14.17 -28.54
N ARG A 322 1.79 14.13 -29.11
CA ARG A 322 2.18 13.26 -30.21
C ARG A 322 3.06 12.09 -29.74
N GLY A 323 3.31 12.01 -28.43
CA GLY A 323 4.18 11.00 -27.83
C GLY A 323 5.67 11.28 -27.98
N ASN A 324 6.06 12.49 -28.42
CA ASN A 324 7.48 12.85 -28.48
C ASN A 324 7.98 13.16 -27.07
N TYR A 325 9.13 12.60 -26.71
CA TYR A 325 9.82 12.93 -25.46
C TYR A 325 10.20 14.42 -25.42
N THR A 326 9.84 15.10 -24.33
CA THR A 326 10.11 16.54 -24.15
C THR A 326 11.17 16.83 -23.09
N GLY A 327 11.51 15.85 -22.24
CA GLY A 327 12.55 16.01 -21.24
C GLY A 327 12.35 15.10 -20.02
N THR A 328 13.38 15.09 -19.16
CA THR A 328 13.35 14.42 -17.85
C THR A 328 13.71 15.42 -16.78
N TYR A 329 12.99 15.38 -15.67
CA TYR A 329 13.37 16.05 -14.43
C TYR A 329 13.70 15.00 -13.37
N GLU A 330 14.85 15.15 -12.70
CA GLU A 330 15.25 14.28 -11.60
C GLU A 330 15.52 15.12 -10.35
N SER A 331 15.22 14.58 -9.17
CA SER A 331 15.68 15.18 -7.92
C SER A 331 16.12 14.12 -6.93
N ARG A 332 17.04 14.49 -6.05
CA ARG A 332 17.57 13.62 -4.99
C ARG A 332 17.75 14.44 -3.73
N PHE A 333 17.15 14.00 -2.64
CA PHE A 333 17.21 14.67 -1.34
C PHE A 333 17.60 13.70 -0.23
N GLU A 334 18.44 14.15 0.69
CA GLU A 334 18.83 13.41 1.88
C GLU A 334 18.62 14.27 3.12
N ALA A 335 18.01 13.69 4.15
CA ALA A 335 17.67 14.39 5.38
C ALA A 335 18.94 14.82 6.14
N VAL A 336 18.90 16.04 6.68
CA VAL A 336 20.03 16.65 7.40
C VAL A 336 19.65 17.10 8.80
N ASN A 337 18.37 17.37 9.05
CA ASN A 337 17.87 17.80 10.35
C ASN A 337 16.37 17.51 10.44
N ILE A 338 15.89 17.23 11.64
CA ILE A 338 14.47 17.02 11.91
C ILE A 338 14.08 17.81 13.16
N ASN A 339 12.91 18.42 13.13
CA ASN A 339 12.26 19.05 14.27
C ASN A 339 10.82 18.55 14.35
N PHE A 340 10.42 18.08 15.53
CA PHE A 340 9.24 17.25 15.74
C PHE A 340 8.37 17.75 16.87
#